data_AF-A0AAD7A7V8-F1
#
_entry.id   AF-A0AAD7A7V8-F1
#
_cell.length_a   1.000
_cell.length_b   1.000
_cell.length_c   1.000
_cell.angle_alpha   90.00
_cell.angle_beta   90.00
_cell.angle_gamma   90.00
#
_symmetry.space_group_name_H-M   'P 1'
#
loop_
_entity.id
_entity.type
_entity.pdbx_description
1 polymer ?
#
loop_
_entity_poly.entity_id
_entity_poly.type
_entity_poly.pdbx_seq_one_letter_code
_entity_poly.pdbx_strand_id
1 'polypeptide(L)'
;MSSRQSTPVDSDDEMMNAMAQETPTALRTSAGLKRTHAAMTRDDNTGSDNEHGPASLLPFAAALPNQNVVAMAKHYADKQRIRGEQVTELDVFLKDPTLLREAKLLINMFALRNHFDKIIASNPGFELSPDLEASLLSFRLNSSMIWNWLKTALLEVMKRLRFGIPVGLEKIPADWAKVVSFADAVVKGSQCSVTITLCSRVALMRKVFLKHPGPNFWDKLDFKLEEIRNKAGVDSKKLVRGFRHILEQDQEKHGQKTYTDSDIPDRVDDFQQQVDNIIDINIGAMDVATSAQAQPSAV
;
A
#
# COMPACT_ATOMS: atom_id res chain seq x y z
N MET A 1 12.50 -54.65 -13.11
CA MET A 1 12.82 -53.22 -13.38
C MET A 1 12.24 -52.40 -12.24
N SER A 2 12.99 -51.48 -11.63
CA SER A 2 12.52 -50.66 -10.50
C SER A 2 12.51 -49.19 -10.91
N SER A 3 11.32 -48.65 -11.16
CA SER A 3 11.14 -47.27 -11.60
C SER A 3 11.32 -46.31 -10.42
N ARG A 4 12.45 -45.59 -10.38
CA ARG A 4 12.63 -44.47 -9.45
C ARG A 4 11.63 -43.37 -9.80
N GLN A 5 10.62 -43.16 -8.97
CA GLN A 5 9.83 -41.93 -8.99
C GLN A 5 10.74 -40.78 -8.56
N SER A 6 10.93 -39.80 -9.44
CA SER A 6 11.59 -38.55 -9.07
C SER A 6 10.59 -37.71 -8.30
N THR A 7 10.87 -37.45 -7.02
CA THR A 7 10.14 -36.46 -6.24
C THR A 7 10.42 -35.07 -6.81
N PRO A 8 9.41 -34.21 -7.01
CA PRO A 8 9.64 -32.85 -7.45
C PRO A 8 10.47 -32.10 -6.39
N VAL A 9 11.55 -31.45 -6.82
CA VAL A 9 12.33 -30.54 -5.98
C VAL A 9 11.47 -29.32 -5.67
N ASP A 10 11.43 -28.87 -4.42
CA ASP A 10 10.58 -27.73 -4.05
C ASP A 10 11.21 -26.42 -4.55
N SER A 11 10.47 -25.66 -5.34
CA SER A 11 10.96 -24.47 -6.06
C SER A 11 11.39 -23.33 -5.12
N ASP A 12 10.99 -23.36 -3.84
CA ASP A 12 11.50 -22.40 -2.86
C ASP A 12 12.99 -22.66 -2.48
N ASP A 13 13.54 -23.87 -2.68
CA ASP A 13 14.99 -24.15 -2.53
C ASP A 13 15.81 -23.67 -3.73
N GLU A 14 15.26 -23.74 -4.94
CA GLU A 14 15.90 -23.22 -6.15
C GLU A 14 16.11 -21.70 -6.07
N MET A 15 15.14 -21.00 -5.48
CA MET A 15 15.25 -19.58 -5.12
C MET A 15 16.33 -19.31 -4.05
N MET A 16 16.63 -20.26 -3.15
CA MET A 16 17.79 -20.15 -2.24
C MET A 16 19.10 -20.25 -3.03
N ASN A 17 19.22 -21.25 -3.91
CA ASN A 17 20.43 -21.49 -4.70
C ASN A 17 20.77 -20.29 -5.60
N ALA A 18 19.76 -19.73 -6.29
CA ALA A 18 19.90 -18.53 -7.12
C ALA A 18 20.32 -17.25 -6.35
N MET A 19 20.16 -17.23 -5.02
CA MET A 19 20.61 -16.12 -4.15
C MET A 19 21.93 -16.42 -3.42
N ALA A 20 22.41 -17.66 -3.38
CA ALA A 20 23.53 -18.10 -2.56
C ALA A 20 24.91 -18.01 -3.24
N GLN A 21 24.97 -18.01 -4.57
CA GLN A 21 26.23 -18.22 -5.33
C GLN A 21 27.30 -17.13 -5.18
N GLU A 22 26.99 -15.96 -4.60
CA GLU A 22 27.98 -14.92 -4.25
C GLU A 22 27.80 -14.45 -2.80
N THR A 23 28.47 -15.14 -1.85
CA THR A 23 28.37 -14.85 -0.41
C THR A 23 29.74 -14.67 0.25
N PRO A 24 30.13 -13.44 0.62
CA PRO A 24 31.18 -13.19 1.60
C PRO A 24 30.67 -13.41 3.04
N THR A 25 31.52 -13.99 3.88
CA THR A 25 31.25 -14.36 5.29
C THR A 25 31.13 -13.16 6.24
N ALA A 26 30.15 -13.13 7.17
CA ALA A 26 30.39 -12.95 8.62
C ALA A 26 29.16 -12.80 9.56
N LEU A 27 29.30 -13.41 10.75
CA LEU A 27 28.94 -12.96 12.11
C LEU A 27 27.47 -12.76 12.60
N ARG A 28 27.15 -13.58 13.62
CA ARG A 28 26.26 -13.31 14.79
C ARG A 28 26.68 -12.01 15.54
N THR A 29 25.95 -11.38 16.47
CA THR A 29 24.97 -11.80 17.55
C THR A 29 24.26 -10.49 18.04
N SER A 30 23.28 -10.36 18.98
CA SER A 30 22.64 -11.24 19.99
C SER A 30 21.20 -10.82 20.43
N ALA A 31 20.95 -10.76 21.75
CA ALA A 31 19.72 -10.49 22.50
C ALA A 31 19.28 -9.00 22.51
N GLY A 32 18.10 -8.61 23.00
CA GLY A 32 16.98 -9.36 23.60
C GLY A 32 16.61 -8.90 25.02
N LEU A 33 15.42 -8.28 25.18
CA LEU A 33 14.84 -7.91 26.49
C LEU A 33 13.35 -8.31 26.56
N LYS A 34 12.94 -8.92 27.68
CA LYS A 34 11.53 -9.09 28.07
C LYS A 34 11.23 -8.16 29.26
N ARG A 35 10.01 -7.62 29.32
CA ARG A 35 9.43 -7.05 30.55
C ARG A 35 8.20 -7.86 30.95
N THR A 36 8.06 -8.13 32.23
CA THR A 36 6.88 -8.75 32.85
C THR A 36 5.93 -7.66 33.35
N HIS A 37 4.63 -7.93 33.27
CA HIS A 37 3.60 -7.13 33.95
C HIS A 37 3.02 -7.93 35.11
N ALA A 38 2.80 -7.27 36.25
CA ALA A 38 2.13 -7.86 37.40
C ALA A 38 0.60 -7.85 37.20
N ALA A 39 -0.08 -8.87 37.72
CA ALA A 39 -1.54 -8.91 37.76
C ALA A 39 -2.07 -8.05 38.91
N MET A 40 -3.16 -7.34 38.68
CA MET A 40 -3.99 -6.76 39.74
C MET A 40 -5.25 -7.62 39.91
N THR A 41 -5.57 -7.96 41.14
CA THR A 41 -6.78 -8.70 41.51
C THR A 41 -8.01 -7.80 41.38
N ARG A 42 -9.17 -8.44 41.19
CA ARG A 42 -10.48 -7.79 41.04
C ARG A 42 -11.39 -8.34 42.13
N ASP A 43 -11.72 -7.49 43.10
CA ASP A 43 -12.79 -7.78 44.05
C ASP A 43 -14.13 -7.37 43.44
N ASP A 44 -15.10 -8.28 43.45
CA ASP A 44 -16.50 -7.97 43.20
C ASP A 44 -17.17 -7.64 44.54
N ASN A 45 -17.95 -6.56 44.62
CA ASN A 45 -18.81 -6.33 45.79
C ASN A 45 -20.13 -5.63 45.43
N THR A 46 -21.21 -6.22 45.94
CA THR A 46 -22.59 -5.72 46.16
C THR A 46 -23.12 -4.57 45.29
N GLY A 47 -24.18 -4.88 44.55
CA GLY A 47 -25.11 -3.86 44.06
C GLY A 47 -26.01 -3.31 45.16
N SER A 48 -26.75 -2.25 44.82
CA SER A 48 -27.96 -1.82 45.52
C SER A 48 -28.98 -1.45 44.47
N ASP A 49 -30.10 -2.17 44.44
CA ASP A 49 -31.32 -1.64 43.84
C ASP A 49 -31.77 -0.42 44.66
N ASN A 50 -32.35 0.60 44.01
CA ASN A 50 -33.38 1.43 44.62
C ASN A 50 -34.15 2.29 43.60
N GLU A 51 -35.47 2.10 43.61
CA GLU A 51 -36.55 3.10 43.52
C GLU A 51 -36.59 4.13 42.36
N HIS A 52 -37.70 4.09 41.61
CA HIS A 52 -38.08 5.12 40.65
C HIS A 52 -38.61 6.39 41.35
N GLY A 53 -37.72 7.35 41.60
CA GLY A 53 -38.12 8.73 41.92
C GLY A 53 -38.72 9.45 40.69
N PRO A 54 -39.70 10.36 40.85
CA PRO A 54 -40.26 11.13 39.74
C PRO A 54 -39.21 12.10 39.15
N ALA A 55 -39.32 12.38 37.86
CA ALA A 55 -38.37 13.19 37.09
C ALA A 55 -38.34 14.66 37.52
N SER A 56 -37.58 14.96 38.58
CA SER A 56 -37.33 16.32 39.04
C SER A 56 -36.45 17.07 38.05
N LEU A 57 -36.95 18.18 37.50
CA LEU A 57 -36.21 19.11 36.63
C LEU A 57 -35.22 19.94 37.46
N LEU A 58 -34.22 19.28 38.02
CA LEU A 58 -33.16 19.95 38.77
C LEU A 58 -32.36 20.88 37.84
N PRO A 59 -31.98 22.09 38.29
CA PRO A 59 -31.14 22.98 37.51
C PRO A 59 -29.81 22.30 37.20
N PHE A 60 -29.29 22.54 35.99
CA PHE A 60 -28.12 21.87 35.43
C PHE A 60 -26.85 22.20 36.26
N ALA A 61 -26.62 21.42 37.32
CA ALA A 61 -25.52 21.65 38.25
C ALA A 61 -24.19 21.53 37.49
N ALA A 62 -23.42 22.63 37.45
CA ALA A 62 -22.17 22.70 36.71
C ALA A 62 -21.11 21.81 37.37
N ALA A 63 -21.07 20.55 36.94
CA ALA A 63 -20.08 19.58 37.41
C ALA A 63 -18.66 20.10 37.15
N LEU A 64 -17.91 20.31 38.23
CA LEU A 64 -16.54 20.82 38.16
C LEU A 64 -15.67 19.87 37.31
N PRO A 65 -14.76 20.40 36.46
CA PRO A 65 -13.94 19.57 35.59
C PRO A 65 -13.07 18.63 36.42
N ASN A 66 -13.22 17.33 36.18
CA ASN A 66 -12.46 16.29 36.87
C ASN A 66 -10.95 16.50 36.64
N GLN A 67 -10.19 16.68 37.72
CA GLN A 67 -8.76 17.00 37.68
C GLN A 67 -7.94 15.95 36.90
N ASN A 68 -8.36 14.68 36.93
CA ASN A 68 -7.71 13.60 36.18
C ASN A 68 -7.81 13.82 34.65
N VAL A 69 -8.93 14.38 34.18
CA VAL A 69 -9.13 14.71 32.75
C VAL A 69 -8.23 15.88 32.35
N VAL A 70 -8.07 16.88 33.22
CA VAL A 70 -7.16 18.02 32.99
C VAL A 70 -5.71 17.56 32.92
N ALA A 71 -5.27 16.72 33.86
CA ALA A 71 -3.92 16.15 33.85
C ALA A 71 -3.65 15.28 32.61
N MET A 72 -4.60 14.43 32.23
CA MET A 72 -4.53 13.60 31.02
C MET A 72 -4.45 14.46 29.75
N ALA A 73 -5.24 15.52 29.64
CA ALA A 73 -5.25 16.42 28.49
C ALA A 73 -3.91 17.16 28.33
N LYS A 74 -3.29 17.63 29.43
CA LYS A 74 -1.95 18.25 29.40
C LYS A 74 -0.88 17.28 28.90
N HIS A 75 -0.79 16.10 29.52
CA HIS A 75 0.16 15.07 29.11
C HIS A 75 -0.01 14.65 27.63
N TYR A 76 -1.25 14.68 27.11
CA TYR A 76 -1.50 14.45 25.69
C TYR A 76 -1.03 15.62 24.81
N ALA A 77 -1.24 16.87 25.22
CA ALA A 77 -0.76 18.06 24.52
C ALA A 77 0.77 18.13 24.45
N ASP A 78 1.46 17.79 25.56
CA ASP A 78 2.92 17.68 25.64
C ASP A 78 3.44 16.62 24.66
N LYS A 79 2.80 15.43 24.64
CA LYS A 79 3.13 14.34 23.71
C LYS A 79 2.95 14.73 22.25
N GLN A 80 1.96 15.56 21.93
CA GLN A 80 1.71 16.09 20.59
C GLN A 80 2.54 17.36 20.26
N ARG A 81 3.43 17.80 21.16
CA ARG A 81 4.30 18.98 21.00
C ARG A 81 3.53 20.27 20.65
N ILE A 82 2.36 20.45 21.27
CA ILE A 82 1.52 21.64 21.11
C ILE A 82 2.26 22.88 21.64
N ARG A 83 2.13 24.03 20.96
CA ARG A 83 2.85 25.27 21.34
C ARG A 83 2.32 25.83 22.67
N GLY A 84 3.17 26.51 23.44
CA GLY A 84 2.81 27.02 24.78
C GLY A 84 1.57 27.94 24.82
N GLU A 85 1.37 28.74 23.78
CA GLU A 85 0.16 29.54 23.58
C GLU A 85 -1.11 28.67 23.50
N GLN A 86 -1.05 27.60 22.72
CA GLN A 86 -2.15 26.64 22.53
C GLN A 86 -2.36 25.74 23.76
N VAL A 87 -1.30 25.46 24.54
CA VAL A 87 -1.43 24.81 25.85
C VAL A 87 -2.15 25.74 26.83
N THR A 88 -1.89 27.06 26.78
CA THR A 88 -2.58 28.06 27.59
C THR A 88 -4.05 28.18 27.19
N GLU A 89 -4.36 28.19 25.89
CA GLU A 89 -5.73 28.16 25.37
C GLU A 89 -6.48 26.88 25.80
N LEU A 90 -5.84 25.71 25.72
CA LEU A 90 -6.38 24.44 26.23
C LEU A 90 -6.68 24.52 27.74
N ASP A 91 -5.82 25.19 28.52
CA ASP A 91 -5.99 25.35 29.96
C ASP A 91 -7.09 26.35 30.35
N VAL A 92 -7.49 27.25 29.44
CA VAL A 92 -8.72 28.04 29.55
C VAL A 92 -9.92 27.20 29.15
N PHE A 93 -9.84 26.53 27.99
CA PHE A 93 -10.91 25.67 27.45
C PHE A 93 -11.34 24.59 28.45
N LEU A 94 -10.41 23.94 29.16
CA LEU A 94 -10.73 22.91 30.16
C LEU A 94 -11.44 23.45 31.42
N LYS A 95 -11.42 24.77 31.65
CA LYS A 95 -12.09 25.45 32.77
C LYS A 95 -13.45 26.05 32.36
N ASP A 96 -13.73 26.17 31.07
CA ASP A 96 -15.01 26.70 30.56
C ASP A 96 -16.19 25.75 30.90
N PRO A 97 -17.40 26.29 31.14
CA PRO A 97 -18.63 25.50 31.23
C PRO A 97 -18.85 24.64 29.98
N THR A 98 -19.47 23.46 30.13
CA THR A 98 -19.68 22.49 29.04
C THR A 98 -20.32 23.11 27.79
N LEU A 99 -21.39 23.89 27.95
CA LEU A 99 -22.05 24.58 26.83
C LEU A 99 -21.12 25.58 26.09
N LEU A 100 -20.22 26.24 26.81
CA LEU A 100 -19.23 27.15 26.22
C LEU A 100 -18.11 26.38 25.50
N ARG A 101 -17.71 25.20 26.02
CA ARG A 101 -16.77 24.29 25.36
C ARG A 101 -17.36 23.75 24.05
N GLU A 102 -18.62 23.34 24.06
CA GLU A 102 -19.36 22.89 22.87
C GLU A 102 -19.47 24.01 21.82
N ALA A 103 -19.83 25.22 22.23
CA ALA A 103 -19.87 26.38 21.33
C ALA A 103 -18.49 26.71 20.73
N LYS A 104 -17.42 26.70 21.54
CA LYS A 104 -16.03 26.90 21.06
C LYS A 104 -15.60 25.82 20.07
N LEU A 105 -15.93 24.55 20.33
CA LEU A 105 -15.66 23.45 19.38
C LEU A 105 -16.38 23.66 18.05
N LEU A 106 -17.66 24.01 18.07
CA LEU A 106 -18.45 24.25 16.85
C LEU A 106 -17.88 25.43 16.03
N ILE A 107 -17.52 26.53 16.69
CA ILE A 107 -16.86 27.68 16.05
C ILE A 107 -15.52 27.26 15.42
N ASN A 108 -14.71 26.49 16.13
CA ASN A 108 -13.42 26.00 15.61
C ASN A 108 -13.58 25.02 14.44
N MET A 109 -14.63 24.21 14.41
CA MET A 109 -14.95 23.35 13.26
C MET A 109 -15.35 24.18 12.02
N PHE A 110 -16.12 25.27 12.19
CA PHE A 110 -16.42 26.19 11.09
C PHE A 110 -15.18 26.95 10.62
N ALA A 111 -14.31 27.42 11.52
CA ALA A 111 -13.05 28.07 11.16
C ALA A 111 -12.13 27.12 10.38
N LEU A 112 -11.99 25.87 10.83
CA LEU A 112 -11.19 24.83 10.18
C LEU A 112 -11.76 24.45 8.80
N ARG A 113 -13.08 24.39 8.65
CA ARG A 113 -13.72 24.28 7.32
C ARG A 113 -13.36 25.45 6.41
N ASN A 114 -13.50 26.69 6.89
CA ASN A 114 -13.13 27.88 6.10
C ASN A 114 -11.64 27.90 5.71
N HIS A 115 -10.77 27.27 6.50
CA HIS A 115 -9.37 27.06 6.13
C HIS A 115 -9.20 25.99 5.04
N PHE A 116 -9.93 24.87 5.08
CA PHE A 116 -9.94 23.92 3.97
C PHE A 116 -10.53 24.50 2.68
N ASP A 117 -11.65 25.21 2.75
CA ASP A 117 -12.27 25.85 1.60
C ASP A 117 -11.30 26.88 0.95
N LYS A 118 -10.52 27.62 1.77
CA LYS A 118 -9.41 28.46 1.30
C LYS A 118 -8.28 27.65 0.66
N ILE A 119 -7.83 26.55 1.28
CA ILE A 119 -6.77 25.69 0.72
C ILE A 119 -7.20 25.18 -0.66
N ILE A 120 -8.43 24.65 -0.77
CA ILE A 120 -9.02 24.14 -2.03
C ILE A 120 -9.08 25.24 -3.09
N ALA A 121 -9.50 26.46 -2.73
CA ALA A 121 -9.57 27.60 -3.67
C ALA A 121 -8.19 28.22 -4.02
N SER A 122 -7.19 28.05 -3.16
CA SER A 122 -5.82 28.58 -3.35
C SER A 122 -4.88 27.60 -4.05
N ASN A 123 -5.20 26.31 -4.02
CA ASN A 123 -4.43 25.29 -4.72
C ASN A 123 -4.75 25.44 -6.22
N PRO A 124 -3.77 25.75 -7.09
CA PRO A 124 -4.02 25.78 -8.52
C PRO A 124 -4.52 24.40 -8.97
N GLY A 125 -5.28 24.38 -10.08
CA GLY A 125 -5.63 23.12 -10.73
C GLY A 125 -4.37 22.29 -10.95
N PHE A 126 -4.40 21.00 -10.61
CA PHE A 126 -3.23 20.13 -10.75
C PHE A 126 -2.99 19.84 -12.25
N GLU A 127 -2.29 20.76 -12.89
CA GLU A 127 -1.75 20.58 -14.23
C GLU A 127 -0.49 19.72 -14.10
N LEU A 128 -0.48 18.60 -14.82
CA LEU A 128 0.71 17.76 -14.97
C LEU A 128 1.76 18.58 -15.73
N SER A 129 3.02 18.55 -15.27
CA SER A 129 4.12 19.08 -16.08
C SER A 129 4.11 18.37 -17.45
N PRO A 130 4.27 19.08 -18.58
CA PRO A 130 4.27 18.46 -19.90
C PRO A 130 5.36 17.39 -20.05
N ASP A 131 6.49 17.51 -19.34
CA ASP A 131 7.54 16.49 -19.30
C ASP A 131 7.10 15.22 -18.55
N LEU A 132 6.29 15.38 -17.51
CA LEU A 132 5.71 14.28 -16.73
C LEU A 132 4.54 13.64 -17.49
N GLU A 133 3.74 14.42 -18.19
CA GLU A 133 2.69 13.91 -19.09
C GLU A 133 3.32 13.14 -20.26
N ALA A 134 4.35 13.67 -20.91
CA ALA A 134 5.13 12.98 -21.92
C ALA A 134 5.77 11.68 -21.38
N SER A 135 6.29 11.69 -20.14
CA SER A 135 6.84 10.50 -19.47
C SER A 135 5.78 9.46 -19.07
N LEU A 136 4.54 9.88 -18.78
CA LEU A 136 3.42 8.98 -18.52
C LEU A 136 2.82 8.42 -19.81
N LEU A 137 2.84 9.20 -20.89
CA LEU A 137 2.39 8.78 -22.22
C LEU A 137 3.40 7.83 -22.89
N SER A 138 4.71 8.06 -22.73
CA SER A 138 5.75 7.14 -23.22
C SER A 138 5.76 5.80 -22.47
N PHE A 139 5.29 5.77 -21.22
CA PHE A 139 5.05 4.54 -20.46
C PHE A 139 3.74 3.79 -20.83
N ARG A 140 3.08 4.16 -21.94
CA ARG A 140 2.00 3.35 -22.54
C ARG A 140 2.55 2.08 -23.21
N LEU A 141 2.92 1.10 -22.38
CA LEU A 141 2.89 -0.29 -22.80
C LEU A 141 1.51 -0.62 -23.40
N ASN A 142 1.46 -1.44 -24.47
CA ASN A 142 0.23 -1.88 -25.12
C ASN A 142 -0.55 -2.88 -24.24
N SER A 143 -1.12 -2.33 -23.16
CA SER A 143 -1.52 -3.01 -21.92
C SER A 143 -2.92 -3.64 -21.97
N SER A 144 -3.45 -3.94 -23.17
CA SER A 144 -4.80 -4.54 -23.32
C SER A 144 -4.98 -5.80 -22.45
N MET A 145 -3.94 -6.62 -22.35
CA MET A 145 -3.87 -7.81 -21.51
C MET A 145 -3.97 -7.48 -20.01
N ILE A 146 -3.21 -6.50 -19.49
CA ILE A 146 -3.27 -6.16 -18.06
C ILE A 146 -4.54 -5.36 -17.72
N TRP A 147 -5.05 -4.52 -18.62
CA TRP A 147 -6.36 -3.87 -18.44
C TRP A 147 -7.48 -4.91 -18.30
N ASN A 148 -7.50 -5.95 -19.15
CA ASN A 148 -8.44 -7.07 -19.03
C ASN A 148 -8.22 -7.89 -17.73
N TRP A 149 -6.97 -8.14 -17.33
CA TRP A 149 -6.67 -8.83 -16.07
C TRP A 149 -7.15 -8.03 -14.85
N LEU A 150 -6.83 -6.73 -14.78
CA LEU A 150 -7.19 -5.84 -13.67
C LEU A 150 -8.71 -5.67 -13.57
N LYS A 151 -9.40 -5.53 -14.71
CA LYS A 151 -10.86 -5.56 -14.81
C LYS A 151 -11.44 -6.87 -14.26
N THR A 152 -10.87 -8.01 -14.62
CA THR A 152 -11.32 -9.33 -14.15
C THR A 152 -11.13 -9.46 -12.64
N ALA A 153 -9.96 -9.11 -12.11
CA ALA A 153 -9.67 -9.13 -10.69
C ALA A 153 -10.58 -8.18 -9.89
N LEU A 154 -10.85 -6.97 -10.40
CA LEU A 154 -11.78 -6.02 -9.79
C LEU A 154 -13.22 -6.58 -9.76
N LEU A 155 -13.68 -7.20 -10.84
CA LEU A 155 -14.99 -7.84 -10.89
C LEU A 155 -15.11 -9.04 -9.94
N GLU A 156 -14.06 -9.86 -9.78
CA GLU A 156 -14.03 -10.93 -8.76
C GLU A 156 -14.10 -10.36 -7.34
N VAL A 157 -13.33 -9.30 -7.05
CA VAL A 157 -13.36 -8.62 -5.74
C VAL A 157 -14.74 -8.02 -5.47
N MET A 158 -15.40 -7.41 -6.45
CA MET A 158 -16.76 -6.88 -6.31
C MET A 158 -17.80 -8.00 -6.09
N LYS A 159 -17.69 -9.14 -6.79
CA LYS A 159 -18.54 -10.33 -6.57
C LYS A 159 -18.35 -10.94 -5.17
N ARG A 160 -17.12 -10.94 -4.66
CA ARG A 160 -16.75 -11.56 -3.38
C ARG A 160 -17.06 -10.69 -2.18
N LEU A 161 -16.81 -9.38 -2.26
CA LEU A 161 -17.01 -8.43 -1.15
C LEU A 161 -18.40 -7.78 -1.13
N ARG A 162 -19.21 -7.92 -2.20
CA ARG A 162 -20.63 -7.51 -2.26
C ARG A 162 -20.87 -6.09 -1.72
N PHE A 163 -20.13 -5.11 -2.25
CA PHE A 163 -20.22 -3.68 -1.87
C PHE A 163 -21.60 -3.06 -2.15
N GLY A 164 -22.61 -3.38 -1.34
CA GLY A 164 -24.02 -3.04 -1.58
C GLY A 164 -24.67 -3.79 -2.76
N ILE A 165 -23.95 -4.68 -3.46
CA ILE A 165 -24.41 -5.34 -4.68
C ILE A 165 -25.39 -6.49 -4.33
N PRO A 166 -26.65 -6.47 -4.81
CA PRO A 166 -27.62 -7.52 -4.55
C PRO A 166 -27.15 -8.92 -4.98
N VAL A 167 -27.52 -9.94 -4.20
CA VAL A 167 -27.27 -11.34 -4.55
C VAL A 167 -28.09 -11.69 -5.79
N GLY A 168 -27.42 -12.20 -6.83
CA GLY A 168 -28.06 -12.58 -8.09
C GLY A 168 -28.10 -11.49 -9.17
N LEU A 169 -27.62 -10.27 -8.92
CA LEU A 169 -27.55 -9.21 -9.95
C LEU A 169 -26.75 -9.66 -11.20
N GLU A 170 -25.76 -10.52 -11.01
CA GLU A 170 -24.97 -11.17 -12.08
C GLU A 170 -25.80 -12.00 -13.07
N LYS A 171 -27.03 -12.41 -12.70
CA LYS A 171 -27.97 -13.13 -13.57
C LYS A 171 -28.81 -12.19 -14.45
N ILE A 172 -28.68 -10.87 -14.27
CA ILE A 172 -29.42 -9.84 -15.01
C ILE A 172 -28.42 -9.10 -15.91
N PRO A 173 -28.29 -9.45 -17.21
CA PRO A 173 -27.22 -8.92 -18.05
C PRO A 173 -27.22 -7.39 -18.16
N ALA A 174 -28.40 -6.76 -18.19
CA ALA A 174 -28.56 -5.31 -18.31
C ALA A 174 -28.04 -4.53 -17.08
N ASP A 175 -28.14 -5.09 -15.87
CA ASP A 175 -27.62 -4.47 -14.65
C ASP A 175 -26.18 -4.87 -14.39
N TRP A 176 -25.79 -6.11 -14.70
CA TRP A 176 -24.39 -6.53 -14.65
C TRP A 176 -23.51 -5.73 -15.62
N ALA A 177 -24.03 -5.37 -16.81
CA ALA A 177 -23.33 -4.48 -17.75
C ALA A 177 -23.01 -3.11 -17.14
N LYS A 178 -23.86 -2.56 -16.27
CA LYS A 178 -23.60 -1.30 -15.55
C LYS A 178 -22.42 -1.46 -14.59
N VAL A 179 -22.37 -2.56 -13.82
CA VAL A 179 -21.26 -2.89 -12.93
C VAL A 179 -19.95 -3.06 -13.72
N VAL A 180 -19.99 -3.73 -14.87
CA VAL A 180 -18.82 -3.88 -15.77
C VAL A 180 -18.37 -2.52 -16.32
N SER A 181 -19.28 -1.65 -16.75
CA SER A 181 -18.95 -0.31 -17.24
C SER A 181 -18.39 0.61 -16.15
N PHE A 182 -18.82 0.43 -14.89
CA PHE A 182 -18.26 1.13 -13.74
C PHE A 182 -16.85 0.62 -13.43
N ALA A 183 -16.60 -0.69 -13.48
CA ALA A 183 -15.27 -1.25 -13.36
C ALA A 183 -14.34 -0.74 -14.47
N ASP A 184 -14.80 -0.68 -15.72
CA ASP A 184 -14.07 -0.05 -16.83
C ASP A 184 -13.77 1.43 -16.57
N ALA A 185 -14.74 2.20 -16.05
CA ALA A 185 -14.57 3.62 -15.77
C ALA A 185 -13.59 3.89 -14.61
N VAL A 186 -13.65 3.11 -13.53
CA VAL A 186 -12.69 3.17 -12.42
C VAL A 186 -11.29 2.81 -12.90
N VAL A 187 -11.15 1.75 -13.71
CA VAL A 187 -9.86 1.31 -14.24
C VAL A 187 -9.27 2.34 -15.21
N LYS A 188 -10.07 2.90 -16.14
CA LYS A 188 -9.63 3.95 -17.08
C LYS A 188 -9.37 5.31 -16.41
N GLY A 189 -10.15 5.66 -15.38
CA GLY A 189 -9.98 6.90 -14.62
C GLY A 189 -8.82 6.83 -13.63
N SER A 190 -8.43 5.63 -13.18
CA SER A 190 -7.22 5.46 -12.40
C SER A 190 -5.99 5.68 -13.29
N GLN A 191 -5.14 6.65 -12.92
CA GLN A 191 -3.80 6.82 -13.49
C GLN A 191 -2.82 5.72 -13.00
N CYS A 192 -3.31 4.50 -12.79
CA CYS A 192 -2.55 3.34 -12.37
C CYS A 192 -1.71 2.82 -13.53
N SER A 193 -0.54 3.44 -13.75
CA SER A 193 0.46 2.89 -14.67
C SER A 193 0.87 1.49 -14.20
N VAL A 194 0.83 0.53 -15.13
CA VAL A 194 1.18 -0.86 -14.88
C VAL A 194 2.71 -0.96 -14.82
N THR A 195 3.27 -0.56 -13.68
CA THR A 195 4.71 -0.69 -13.42
C THR A 195 5.09 -2.14 -13.16
N ILE A 196 6.31 -2.53 -13.55
CA ILE A 196 6.89 -3.84 -13.22
C ILE A 196 6.86 -4.08 -11.69
N THR A 197 6.99 -3.01 -10.89
CA THR A 197 6.87 -3.02 -9.43
C THR A 197 5.45 -3.33 -8.93
N LEU A 198 4.40 -2.93 -9.66
CA LEU A 198 3.03 -3.33 -9.34
C LEU A 198 2.79 -4.79 -9.71
N CYS A 199 3.22 -5.21 -10.91
CA CYS A 199 3.11 -6.59 -11.36
C CYS A 199 3.83 -7.58 -10.44
N SER A 200 5.06 -7.28 -10.00
CA SER A 200 5.81 -8.16 -9.09
C SER A 200 5.22 -8.22 -7.68
N ARG A 201 4.57 -7.15 -7.20
CA ARG A 201 3.76 -7.19 -5.97
C ARG A 201 2.52 -8.06 -6.13
N VAL A 202 1.80 -7.95 -7.25
CA VAL A 202 0.65 -8.81 -7.59
C VAL A 202 1.07 -10.28 -7.68
N ALA A 203 2.18 -10.58 -8.33
CA ALA A 203 2.77 -11.93 -8.41
C ALA A 203 3.09 -12.49 -7.01
N LEU A 204 3.72 -11.70 -6.14
CA LEU A 204 3.96 -12.08 -4.75
C LEU A 204 2.66 -12.32 -3.98
N MET A 205 1.68 -11.43 -4.10
CA MET A 205 0.36 -11.59 -3.48
C MET A 205 -0.33 -12.87 -3.96
N ARG A 206 -0.25 -13.22 -5.25
CA ARG A 206 -0.78 -14.47 -5.79
C ARG A 206 -0.01 -15.69 -5.25
N LYS A 207 1.33 -15.66 -5.25
CA LYS A 207 2.19 -16.73 -4.70
C LYS A 207 1.88 -17.00 -3.21
N VAL A 208 1.62 -15.96 -2.42
CA VAL A 208 1.21 -16.08 -1.01
C VAL A 208 -0.26 -16.56 -0.88
N PHE A 209 -1.19 -15.98 -1.63
CA PHE A 209 -2.62 -16.34 -1.55
C PHE A 209 -2.89 -17.80 -1.92
N LEU A 210 -2.17 -18.33 -2.93
CA LEU A 210 -2.27 -19.73 -3.34
C LEU A 210 -1.70 -20.71 -2.29
N LYS A 211 -0.72 -20.29 -1.47
CA LYS A 211 -0.21 -21.11 -0.34
C LYS A 211 -1.07 -20.94 0.93
N HIS A 212 -1.63 -19.74 1.17
CA HIS A 212 -2.30 -19.37 2.41
C HIS A 212 -3.58 -18.53 2.19
N PRO A 213 -4.66 -19.11 1.63
CA PRO A 213 -5.94 -18.43 1.50
C PRO A 213 -6.67 -18.38 2.85
N GLY A 214 -6.98 -17.19 3.36
CA GLY A 214 -7.69 -17.04 4.64
C GLY A 214 -7.52 -15.66 5.28
N PRO A 215 -7.97 -15.47 6.54
CA PRO A 215 -7.81 -14.20 7.25
C PRO A 215 -6.34 -13.81 7.45
N ASN A 216 -5.49 -14.79 7.77
CA ASN A 216 -4.05 -14.60 8.03
C ASN A 216 -3.22 -14.38 6.74
N PHE A 217 -3.86 -14.11 5.60
CA PHE A 217 -3.17 -13.85 4.32
C PHE A 217 -2.20 -12.68 4.42
N TRP A 218 -2.61 -11.59 5.08
CA TRP A 218 -1.80 -10.38 5.22
C TRP A 218 -0.55 -10.64 6.08
N ASP A 219 -0.69 -11.32 7.23
CA ASP A 219 0.46 -11.70 8.08
C ASP A 219 1.49 -12.53 7.30
N LYS A 220 1.03 -13.41 6.39
CA LYS A 220 1.89 -14.23 5.53
C LYS A 220 2.51 -13.45 4.38
N LEU A 221 1.83 -12.42 3.88
CA LEU A 221 2.37 -11.51 2.87
C LEU A 221 3.47 -10.63 3.46
N ASP A 222 3.23 -10.04 4.63
CA ASP A 222 4.21 -9.20 5.32
C ASP A 222 5.43 -10.01 5.78
N PHE A 223 5.24 -11.22 6.30
CA PHE A 223 6.35 -12.14 6.59
C PHE A 223 7.18 -12.45 5.33
N LYS A 224 6.55 -12.67 4.17
CA LYS A 224 7.29 -12.96 2.93
C LYS A 224 7.98 -11.71 2.36
N LEU A 225 7.38 -10.52 2.53
CA LEU A 225 8.03 -9.24 2.23
C LEU A 225 9.25 -8.99 3.14
N GLU A 226 9.16 -9.34 4.43
CA GLU A 226 10.27 -9.28 5.38
C GLU A 226 11.38 -10.28 5.01
N GLU A 227 11.05 -11.53 4.65
CA GLU A 227 12.03 -12.51 4.14
C GLU A 227 12.79 -11.98 2.91
N ILE A 228 12.08 -11.39 1.95
CA ILE A 228 12.66 -10.80 0.74
C ILE A 228 13.57 -9.60 1.08
N ARG A 229 13.16 -8.72 1.99
CA ARG A 229 13.99 -7.61 2.49
C ARG A 229 15.24 -8.10 3.20
N ASN A 230 15.11 -9.08 4.09
CA ASN A 230 16.23 -9.64 4.84
C ASN A 230 17.25 -10.36 3.93
N LYS A 231 16.80 -10.99 2.83
CA LYS A 231 17.66 -11.57 1.80
C LYS A 231 18.35 -10.51 0.91
N ALA A 232 17.69 -9.37 0.65
CA ALA A 232 18.30 -8.25 -0.08
C ALA A 232 19.27 -7.42 0.77
N GLY A 233 19.04 -7.34 2.09
CA GLY A 233 19.75 -6.44 2.99
C GLY A 233 19.49 -4.98 2.63
N VAL A 234 20.57 -4.19 2.54
CA VAL A 234 20.52 -2.77 2.14
C VAL A 234 20.57 -2.61 0.60
N ASP A 235 20.78 -3.69 -0.15
CA ASP A 235 20.97 -3.64 -1.60
C ASP A 235 19.64 -3.61 -2.38
N SER A 236 19.29 -2.42 -2.87
CA SER A 236 18.12 -2.21 -3.72
C SER A 236 18.15 -3.02 -5.03
N LYS A 237 19.33 -3.35 -5.59
CA LYS A 237 19.44 -4.17 -6.80
C LYS A 237 19.08 -5.62 -6.51
N LYS A 238 19.48 -6.17 -5.36
CA LYS A 238 19.05 -7.51 -4.91
C LYS A 238 17.54 -7.56 -4.65
N LEU A 239 16.97 -6.50 -4.06
CA LEU A 239 15.52 -6.39 -3.85
C LEU A 239 14.75 -6.42 -5.18
N VAL A 240 15.18 -5.63 -6.17
CA VAL A 240 14.59 -5.63 -7.53
C VAL A 240 14.77 -6.98 -8.23
N ARG A 241 15.95 -7.63 -8.12
CA ARG A 241 16.18 -8.97 -8.68
C ARG A 241 15.24 -10.02 -8.08
N GLY A 242 15.03 -10.00 -6.77
CA GLY A 242 14.07 -10.90 -6.09
C GLY A 242 12.63 -10.70 -6.56
N PHE A 243 12.17 -9.45 -6.69
CA PHE A 243 10.84 -9.16 -7.22
C PHE A 243 10.68 -9.52 -8.70
N ARG A 244 11.72 -9.33 -9.52
CA ARG A 244 11.73 -9.77 -10.93
C ARG A 244 11.56 -11.29 -11.02
N HIS A 245 12.35 -12.06 -10.26
CA HIS A 245 12.26 -13.52 -10.26
C HIS A 245 10.89 -14.04 -9.82
N ILE A 246 10.23 -13.39 -8.85
CA ILE A 246 8.87 -13.73 -8.44
C ILE A 246 7.85 -13.45 -9.56
N LEU A 247 8.05 -12.39 -10.35
CA LEU A 247 7.21 -12.09 -11.51
C LEU A 247 7.44 -13.08 -12.66
N GLU A 248 8.69 -13.49 -12.91
CA GLU A 248 9.04 -14.51 -13.91
C GLU A 248 8.42 -15.87 -13.57
N GLN A 249 8.49 -16.30 -12.30
CA GLN A 249 7.81 -17.52 -11.82
C GLN A 249 6.28 -17.45 -11.95
N ASP A 250 5.67 -16.29 -11.70
CA ASP A 250 4.24 -16.08 -11.84
C ASP A 250 3.81 -16.05 -13.32
N GLN A 251 4.61 -15.45 -14.20
CA GLN A 251 4.40 -15.44 -15.65
C GLN A 251 4.54 -16.85 -16.25
N GLU A 252 5.52 -17.65 -15.84
CA GLU A 252 5.63 -19.03 -16.33
C GLU A 252 4.42 -19.89 -15.92
N LYS A 253 3.94 -19.71 -14.69
CA LYS A 253 2.90 -20.55 -14.09
C LYS A 253 1.46 -20.12 -14.42
N HIS A 254 1.24 -18.82 -14.63
CA HIS A 254 -0.09 -18.23 -14.79
C HIS A 254 -0.23 -17.37 -16.06
N GLY A 255 0.86 -17.05 -16.75
CA GLY A 255 0.82 -16.53 -18.11
C GLY A 255 0.47 -17.64 -19.12
N GLN A 256 -0.15 -17.26 -20.23
CA GLN A 256 -0.42 -18.20 -21.32
C GLN A 256 0.86 -18.42 -22.12
N LYS A 257 1.42 -19.63 -22.08
CA LYS A 257 2.56 -20.03 -22.94
C LYS A 257 2.21 -20.06 -24.45
N THR A 258 0.94 -19.87 -24.79
CA THR A 258 0.42 -19.68 -26.15
C THR A 258 -0.01 -18.24 -26.36
N TYR A 259 0.97 -17.35 -26.53
CA TYR A 259 0.88 -16.33 -27.56
C TYR A 259 1.68 -16.90 -28.73
N THR A 260 1.02 -17.14 -29.86
CA THR A 260 1.73 -17.30 -31.14
C THR A 260 2.27 -15.93 -31.56
N ASP A 261 3.35 -15.87 -32.36
CA ASP A 261 3.89 -14.58 -32.81
C ASP A 261 2.81 -13.71 -33.47
N SER A 262 1.87 -14.34 -34.19
CA SER A 262 0.69 -13.71 -34.79
C SER A 262 -0.32 -13.05 -33.83
N ASP A 263 -0.20 -13.27 -32.51
CA ASP A 263 -0.98 -12.55 -31.49
C ASP A 263 -0.32 -11.23 -31.06
N ILE A 264 0.96 -11.05 -31.40
CA ILE A 264 1.68 -9.78 -31.39
C ILE A 264 1.55 -9.19 -32.81
N PRO A 265 1.25 -7.90 -32.99
CA PRO A 265 1.26 -7.32 -34.33
C PRO A 265 2.68 -7.32 -34.91
N ASP A 266 2.89 -7.97 -36.07
CA ASP A 266 4.16 -7.98 -36.84
C ASP A 266 4.77 -6.58 -37.03
N ARG A 267 3.92 -5.55 -37.02
CA ARG A 267 4.37 -4.17 -36.84
C ARG A 267 4.70 -3.90 -35.37
N VAL A 268 6.00 -3.97 -35.09
CA VAL A 268 6.66 -3.04 -34.17
C VAL A 268 6.11 -1.64 -34.48
N ASP A 269 5.42 -1.03 -33.52
CA ASP A 269 4.86 0.32 -33.66
C ASP A 269 6.02 1.33 -33.85
N ASP A 270 5.82 2.38 -34.64
CA ASP A 270 6.90 3.32 -35.01
C ASP A 270 7.57 3.93 -33.77
N PHE A 271 6.82 4.02 -32.66
CA PHE A 271 7.31 4.41 -31.33
C PHE A 271 8.32 3.43 -30.72
N GLN A 272 8.07 2.11 -30.78
CA GLN A 272 8.98 1.11 -30.21
C GLN A 272 10.30 1.10 -30.98
N GLN A 273 10.24 1.20 -32.32
CA GLN A 273 11.44 1.33 -33.15
C GLN A 273 12.24 2.60 -32.81
N GLN A 274 11.58 3.71 -32.46
CA GLN A 274 12.27 4.92 -31.97
C GLN A 274 12.92 4.71 -30.59
N VAL A 275 12.25 4.02 -29.66
CA VAL A 275 12.81 3.70 -28.33
C VAL A 275 14.06 2.84 -28.46
N ASP A 276 14.02 1.79 -29.27
CA ASP A 276 15.14 0.87 -29.48
C ASP A 276 16.32 1.60 -30.15
N ASN A 277 16.06 2.42 -31.18
CA ASN A 277 17.07 3.29 -31.79
C ASN A 277 17.73 4.25 -30.79
N ILE A 278 16.97 4.82 -29.84
CA ILE A 278 17.50 5.72 -28.79
C ILE A 278 18.38 4.93 -27.80
N ILE A 279 18.02 3.69 -27.49
CA ILE A 279 18.82 2.82 -26.61
C ILE A 279 20.16 2.48 -27.29
N ASP A 280 20.15 2.05 -28.55
CA ASP A 280 21.36 1.71 -29.30
C ASP A 280 22.30 2.92 -29.48
N ILE A 281 21.77 4.11 -29.74
CA ILE A 281 22.56 5.36 -29.81
C ILE A 281 23.26 5.64 -28.47
N ASN A 282 22.57 5.45 -27.34
CA ASN A 282 23.16 5.70 -26.02
C ASN A 282 24.19 4.64 -25.61
N ILE A 283 23.98 3.37 -25.96
CA ILE A 283 24.95 2.29 -25.74
C ILE A 283 26.22 2.56 -26.55
N GLY A 284 26.08 2.86 -27.85
CA GLY A 284 27.22 3.21 -28.71
C GLY A 284 27.99 4.43 -28.22
N ALA A 285 27.30 5.44 -27.68
CA ALA A 285 27.94 6.62 -27.08
C ALA A 285 28.77 6.28 -25.83
N MET A 286 28.33 5.32 -25.00
CA MET A 286 29.08 4.88 -23.82
C MET A 286 30.35 4.10 -24.17
N ASP A 287 30.33 3.26 -25.21
CA ASP A 287 31.52 2.52 -25.66
C ASP A 287 32.56 3.46 -26.31
N VAL A 288 32.12 4.48 -27.04
CA VAL A 288 33.01 5.54 -27.58
C VAL A 288 33.64 6.37 -26.44
N ALA A 289 32.86 6.74 -25.42
CA ALA A 289 33.41 7.44 -24.26
C ALA A 289 34.44 6.58 -23.48
N THR A 290 34.17 5.29 -23.33
CA THR A 290 35.05 4.34 -22.61
C THR A 290 36.37 4.10 -23.35
N SER A 291 36.33 4.02 -24.69
CA SER A 291 37.54 3.82 -25.52
C SER A 291 38.40 5.08 -25.66
N ALA A 292 37.82 6.28 -25.58
CA ALA A 292 38.56 7.55 -25.62
C ALA A 292 39.48 7.77 -24.41
N GLN A 293 39.20 7.14 -23.26
CA GLN A 293 39.93 7.39 -22.00
C GLN A 293 41.20 6.53 -21.82
N ALA A 294 41.56 5.71 -22.83
CA ALA A 294 42.63 4.71 -22.76
C ALA A 294 43.96 5.13 -23.43
N GLN A 295 44.21 6.43 -23.66
CA GLN A 295 45.53 6.91 -24.13
C GLN A 295 46.49 7.15 -22.95
N PRO A 296 47.58 6.37 -22.81
CA PRO A 296 48.59 6.62 -21.78
C PRO A 296 49.40 7.87 -22.14
N SER A 297 49.44 8.86 -21.24
CA SER A 297 50.33 10.02 -21.37
C SER A 297 51.78 9.60 -21.13
N ALA A 298 52.61 9.63 -22.16
CA ALA A 298 54.03 9.32 -22.08
C ALA A 298 54.88 10.60 -22.18
N VAL A 299 55.29 11.12 -21.01
CA VAL A 299 56.31 12.17 -20.81
C VAL A 299 57.09 11.81 -19.55
#